data_AF-A0AAW2QBC7-F1
#
_entry.id   AF-A0AAW2QBC7-F1
#
_cell.length_a   1.000
_cell.length_b   1.000
_cell.length_c   1.000
_cell.angle_alpha   90.00
_cell.angle_beta   90.00
_cell.angle_gamma   90.00
#
_symmetry.space_group_name_H-M   'P 1'
#
loop_
_entity.id
_entity.type
_entity.pdbx_description
1 polymer ?
#
loop_
_entity_poly.entity_id
_entity_poly.type
_entity_poly.pdbx_seq_one_letter_code
_entity_poly.pdbx_strand_id
1 'polypeptide(L)'
;MHPLGIRHTQTWNVALLARVLWNIHRKADTLWIQWVDAVYLKGGSVWDWQPKKGDSPLLQRLAEIRNRIITAFGSSEAAVQHMAEWSNSKGLDTSKAYEYFRPKRAKQSWQTVI
;
A
#
# COMPACT_ATOMS: atom_id res chain seq x y z
N MET A 1 15.55 25.56 6.55
CA MET A 1 15.84 24.12 6.79
C MET A 1 14.54 23.33 6.64
N HIS A 2 14.28 22.73 5.47
CA HIS A 2 13.07 21.91 5.24
C HIS A 2 13.44 20.42 5.45
N PRO A 3 12.67 19.64 6.21
CA PRO A 3 12.94 18.22 6.45
C PRO A 3 12.64 17.40 5.19
N LEU A 4 13.57 17.44 4.24
CA LEU A 4 13.49 16.75 2.95
C LEU A 4 13.49 15.22 3.12
N GLY A 5 13.89 14.67 4.28
CA GLY A 5 13.90 13.23 4.54
C GLY A 5 12.56 12.63 4.98
N ILE A 6 11.77 13.34 5.78
CA ILE A 6 10.60 12.76 6.49
C ILE A 6 9.42 12.51 5.54
N ARG A 7 9.27 13.32 4.48
CA ARG A 7 8.19 13.14 3.49
C ARG A 7 8.42 11.89 2.63
N HIS A 8 9.68 11.58 2.33
CA HIS A 8 10.02 10.39 1.54
C HIS A 8 9.75 9.09 2.32
N THR A 9 10.05 9.05 3.62
CA THR A 9 9.83 7.85 4.45
C THR A 9 8.35 7.50 4.59
N GLN A 10 7.47 8.49 4.70
CA GLN A 10 6.02 8.24 4.75
C GLN A 10 5.50 7.63 3.44
N THR A 11 5.92 8.12 2.28
CA THR A 11 5.51 7.57 0.98
C THR A 11 6.06 6.15 0.79
N TRP A 12 7.31 5.90 1.17
CA TRP A 12 7.89 4.55 1.14
C TRP A 12 7.13 3.59 2.07
N ASN A 13 6.74 4.03 3.27
CA ASN A 13 5.94 3.23 4.18
C ASN A 13 4.59 2.84 3.57
N VAL A 14 3.92 3.76 2.85
CA VAL A 14 2.68 3.45 2.13
C VAL A 14 2.93 2.40 1.04
N ALA A 15 3.98 2.57 0.23
CA ALA A 15 4.31 1.62 -0.83
C ALA A 15 4.67 0.22 -0.30
N LEU A 16 5.41 0.15 0.81
CA LEU A 16 5.76 -1.11 1.47
C LEU A 16 4.51 -1.80 2.04
N LEU A 17 3.62 -1.06 2.69
CA LEU A 17 2.36 -1.60 3.20
C LEU A 17 1.42 -2.05 2.06
N ALA A 18 1.38 -1.33 0.95
CA ALA A 18 0.66 -1.75 -0.25
C ALA A 18 1.21 -3.08 -0.80
N ARG A 19 2.53 -3.28 -0.77
CA ARG A 19 3.14 -4.56 -1.15
C ARG A 19 2.71 -5.68 -0.20
N VAL A 20 2.70 -5.43 1.11
CA VAL A 20 2.25 -6.41 2.10
C VAL A 20 0.79 -6.78 1.87
N LEU A 21 -0.07 -5.78 1.64
CA LEU A 21 -1.49 -5.97 1.31
C LEU A 21 -1.65 -6.87 0.08
N TRP A 22 -0.86 -6.60 -0.98
CA TRP A 22 -0.87 -7.42 -2.20
C TRP A 22 -0.40 -8.85 -1.96
N ASN A 23 0.63 -9.05 -1.15
CA ASN A 23 1.11 -10.38 -0.82
C ASN A 23 0.07 -11.19 -0.05
N ILE A 24 -0.69 -10.55 0.84
CA ILE A 24 -1.82 -11.17 1.54
C ILE A 24 -2.94 -11.50 0.55
N HIS A 25 -3.28 -10.58 -0.36
CA HIS A 25 -4.28 -10.81 -1.41
C HIS A 25 -3.94 -12.05 -2.27
N ARG A 26 -2.66 -12.22 -2.64
CA ARG A 26 -2.18 -13.38 -3.40
C ARG A 26 -1.97 -14.64 -2.57
N LYS A 27 -2.19 -14.60 -1.26
CA LYS A 27 -1.84 -15.69 -0.33
C LYS A 27 -0.40 -16.17 -0.51
N ALA A 28 0.55 -15.23 -0.55
CA ALA A 28 1.94 -15.58 -0.76
C ALA A 28 2.45 -16.56 0.31
N ASP A 29 3.28 -17.51 -0.12
CA ASP A 29 3.68 -18.68 0.66
C ASP A 29 4.76 -18.33 1.71
N THR A 30 4.36 -17.51 2.68
CA THR A 30 5.19 -17.16 3.83
C THR A 30 4.41 -17.45 5.09
N LEU A 31 5.09 -17.96 6.12
CA LEU A 31 4.45 -18.35 7.39
C LEU A 31 3.62 -17.22 8.00
N TRP A 32 4.13 -15.98 7.96
CA TRP A 32 3.40 -14.82 8.47
C TRP A 32 2.10 -14.55 7.70
N ILE A 33 2.10 -14.70 6.37
CA ILE A 33 0.88 -14.50 5.56
C ILE A 33 -0.12 -15.62 5.77
N GLN A 34 0.34 -16.88 5.81
CA GLN A 34 -0.51 -18.02 6.11
C GLN A 34 -1.16 -17.88 7.49
N TRP A 35 -0.39 -17.42 8.49
CA TRP A 35 -0.90 -17.14 9.83
C TRP A 35 -1.92 -16.00 9.83
N VAL A 36 -1.67 -14.89 9.12
CA VAL A 36 -2.63 -13.79 8.99
C VAL A 36 -3.92 -14.27 8.31
N ASP A 37 -3.83 -15.05 7.23
CA ASP A 37 -4.98 -15.59 6.51
C ASP A 37 -5.80 -16.53 7.41
N ALA A 38 -5.15 -17.39 8.20
CA ALA A 38 -5.81 -18.32 9.10
C ALA A 38 -6.47 -17.63 10.32
N VAL A 39 -5.79 -16.65 10.92
CA VAL A 39 -6.23 -16.03 12.18
C VAL A 39 -7.23 -14.89 11.94
N TYR A 40 -6.93 -13.99 10.99
CA TYR A 40 -7.69 -12.76 10.79
C TYR A 40 -8.68 -12.84 9.63
N LEU A 41 -8.24 -13.35 8.48
CA LEU A 41 -9.09 -13.40 7.29
C LEU A 41 -10.03 -14.61 7.31
N LYS A 42 -9.60 -15.71 7.94
CA LYS A 42 -10.32 -17.00 8.00
C LYS A 42 -10.76 -17.49 6.62
N GLY A 43 -9.89 -17.32 5.63
CA GLY A 43 -10.17 -17.64 4.23
C GLY A 43 -10.93 -16.57 3.44
N GLY A 44 -11.33 -15.48 4.08
CA GLY A 44 -11.95 -14.33 3.44
C GLY A 44 -10.98 -13.44 2.65
N SER A 45 -11.54 -12.46 1.95
CA SER A 45 -10.77 -11.48 1.18
C SER A 45 -10.18 -10.41 2.11
N VAL A 46 -8.92 -10.05 1.89
CA VAL A 46 -8.28 -8.91 2.57
C VAL A 46 -8.96 -7.58 2.22
N TRP A 47 -9.71 -7.52 1.12
CA TRP A 47 -10.40 -6.31 0.68
C TRP A 47 -11.64 -6.00 1.52
N ASP A 48 -12.34 -7.04 1.97
CA ASP A 48 -13.60 -6.94 2.74
C ASP A 48 -13.39 -7.06 4.25
N TRP A 49 -12.20 -7.50 4.67
CA TRP A 49 -11.87 -7.68 6.08
C TRP A 49 -11.97 -6.37 6.88
N GLN A 50 -12.33 -6.42 8.16
CA GLN A 50 -12.30 -5.24 9.02
C GLN A 50 -11.47 -5.54 10.28
N PRO A 51 -10.47 -4.69 10.61
CA PRO A 51 -9.70 -4.85 11.83
C PRO A 51 -10.60 -4.64 13.06
N LYS A 52 -10.41 -5.47 14.08
CA LYS A 52 -11.09 -5.34 15.36
C LYS A 52 -10.30 -4.46 16.31
N LYS A 53 -11.01 -3.83 17.24
CA LYS A 53 -10.41 -3.06 18.33
C LYS A 53 -9.58 -4.01 19.21
N GLY A 54 -8.25 -3.85 19.18
CA GLY A 54 -7.30 -4.73 19.86
C GLY A 54 -6.40 -5.55 18.91
N ASP A 55 -6.66 -5.52 17.60
CA ASP A 55 -5.77 -6.15 16.62
C ASP A 55 -4.41 -5.45 16.57
N SER A 56 -3.42 -6.13 16.00
CA SER A 56 -2.06 -5.60 15.86
C SER A 56 -2.08 -4.21 15.19
N PRO A 57 -1.32 -3.21 15.71
CA PRO A 57 -1.22 -1.89 15.08
C PRO A 57 -0.80 -1.96 13.61
N LEU A 58 -0.01 -2.95 13.22
CA LEU A 58 0.37 -3.18 11.82
C LEU A 58 -0.85 -3.52 10.95
N LEU A 59 -1.73 -4.39 11.45
CA LEU A 59 -2.94 -4.80 10.74
C LEU A 59 -3.96 -3.66 10.67
N GLN A 60 -4.08 -2.85 11.72
CA GLN A 60 -4.87 -1.62 11.69
C GLN A 60 -4.33 -0.67 10.61
N ARG A 61 -3.01 -0.46 10.58
CA ARG A 61 -2.38 0.39 9.56
C ARG A 61 -2.52 -0.17 8.15
N LEU A 62 -2.50 -1.49 7.99
CA LEU A 62 -2.75 -2.16 6.70
C LEU A 62 -4.18 -1.88 6.20
N ALA A 63 -5.18 -1.97 7.08
CA ALA A 63 -6.56 -1.65 6.76
C ALA A 63 -6.73 -0.18 6.37
N GLU A 64 -6.06 0.75 7.06
CA GLU A 64 -6.07 2.17 6.68
C GLU A 64 -5.47 2.39 5.28
N ILE A 65 -4.34 1.76 4.96
CA ILE A 65 -3.74 1.85 3.63
C ILE A 65 -4.66 1.25 2.56
N ARG A 66 -5.26 0.09 2.83
CA ARG A 66 -6.25 -0.52 1.93
C ARG A 66 -7.40 0.46 1.67
N ASN A 67 -7.99 1.04 2.71
CA ASN A 67 -9.09 1.97 2.54
C ASN A 67 -8.68 3.19 1.70
N ARG A 68 -7.47 3.74 1.94
CA ARG A 68 -6.92 4.83 1.12
C ARG A 68 -6.74 4.43 -0.35
N ILE A 69 -6.31 3.20 -0.61
CA ILE A 69 -6.16 2.64 -1.96
C ILE A 69 -7.52 2.50 -2.64
N ILE A 70 -8.51 1.91 -1.95
CA ILE A 70 -9.88 1.79 -2.45
C ILE A 70 -10.45 3.18 -2.76
N THR A 71 -10.30 4.16 -1.87
CA THR A 71 -10.75 5.53 -2.12
C THR A 71 -10.03 6.18 -3.31
N ALA A 72 -8.73 5.91 -3.50
CA ALA A 72 -7.98 6.47 -4.61
C ALA A 72 -8.38 5.88 -5.98
N PHE A 73 -8.80 4.62 -6.03
CA PHE A 73 -9.20 3.92 -7.26
C PHE A 73 -10.72 3.81 -7.45
N GLY A 74 -11.52 4.20 -6.46
CA GLY A 74 -12.98 4.18 -6.47
C GLY A 74 -13.61 2.88 -5.98
N SER A 75 -13.01 1.72 -6.23
CA SER A 75 -13.49 0.42 -5.71
C SER A 75 -12.35 -0.56 -5.38
N SER A 76 -12.68 -1.64 -4.68
CA SER A 76 -11.79 -2.78 -4.42
C SER A 76 -11.33 -3.45 -5.72
N GLU A 77 -12.23 -3.59 -6.69
CA GLU A 77 -11.96 -4.26 -7.96
C GLU A 77 -11.00 -3.43 -8.81
N ALA A 78 -11.24 -2.11 -8.90
CA ALA A 78 -10.36 -1.18 -9.59
C ALA A 78 -8.97 -1.13 -8.93
N ALA A 79 -8.93 -1.15 -7.58
CA ALA A 79 -7.67 -1.23 -6.85
C ALA A 79 -6.89 -2.51 -7.18
N VAL A 80 -7.54 -3.67 -7.22
CA VAL A 80 -6.91 -4.94 -7.59
C VAL A 80 -6.37 -4.90 -9.01
N GLN A 81 -7.14 -4.37 -9.97
CA GLN A 81 -6.71 -4.25 -11.37
C GLN A 81 -5.45 -3.38 -11.50
N HIS A 82 -5.46 -2.18 -10.93
CA HIS A 82 -4.30 -1.28 -10.98
C HIS A 82 -3.07 -1.85 -10.24
N MET A 83 -3.28 -2.50 -9.10
CA MET A 83 -2.17 -3.14 -8.38
C MET A 83 -1.63 -4.38 -9.13
N ALA A 84 -2.47 -5.08 -9.89
CA ALA A 84 -2.04 -6.20 -10.72
C ALA A 84 -1.06 -5.75 -11.82
N GLU A 85 -1.30 -4.60 -12.44
CA GLU A 85 -0.42 -4.00 -13.46
C GLU A 85 0.99 -3.70 -12.93
N TRP A 86 1.09 -3.42 -11.63
CA TRP A 86 2.38 -3.16 -10.96
C TRP A 86 3.00 -4.42 -10.37
N SER A 87 2.32 -5.56 -10.47
CA SER A 87 2.76 -6.80 -9.88
C SER A 87 3.51 -7.69 -10.88
N ASN A 88 4.41 -8.51 -10.37
CA ASN A 88 5.11 -9.55 -11.11
C ASN A 88 5.09 -10.86 -10.31
N SER A 89 5.75 -11.91 -10.80
CA SER A 89 5.82 -13.21 -10.12
C SER A 89 6.29 -13.11 -8.66
N LYS A 90 7.18 -12.16 -8.34
CA LYS A 90 7.76 -11.96 -7.00
C LYS A 90 6.91 -11.09 -6.06
N GLY A 91 5.84 -10.45 -6.54
CA GLY A 91 4.97 -9.58 -5.72
C GLY A 91 4.71 -8.23 -6.37
N LEU A 92 4.19 -7.29 -5.58
CA LEU A 92 4.01 -5.91 -6.03
C LEU A 92 5.37 -5.21 -6.16
N ASP A 93 5.59 -4.50 -7.27
CA ASP A 93 6.74 -3.63 -7.44
C ASP A 93 6.57 -2.38 -6.55
N THR A 94 7.35 -2.33 -5.47
CA THR A 94 7.33 -1.22 -4.51
C THR A 94 7.77 0.11 -5.11
N SER A 95 8.62 0.10 -6.13
CA SER A 95 9.08 1.32 -6.79
C SER A 95 7.97 1.93 -7.62
N LYS A 96 7.23 1.11 -8.40
CA LYS A 96 6.05 1.57 -9.15
C LYS A 96 4.96 2.09 -8.23
N ALA A 97 4.67 1.36 -7.15
CA ALA A 97 3.71 1.81 -6.14
C ALA A 97 4.15 3.13 -5.49
N TYR A 98 5.43 3.26 -5.15
CA TYR A 98 5.99 4.49 -4.59
C TYR A 98 5.87 5.67 -5.56
N GLU A 99 6.20 5.49 -6.83
CA GLU A 99 6.08 6.54 -7.85
C GLU A 99 4.66 7.06 -7.98
N TYR A 100 3.67 6.17 -7.87
CA TYR A 100 2.26 6.53 -7.89
C TYR A 100 1.84 7.31 -6.63
N PHE A 101 2.18 6.81 -5.43
CA PHE A 101 1.82 7.47 -4.17
C PHE A 101 2.64 8.72 -3.87
N ARG A 102 3.72 8.96 -4.61
CA ARG A 102 4.56 10.15 -4.44
C ARG A 102 3.76 11.39 -4.84
N PRO A 103 3.69 12.42 -3.98
CA PRO A 103 3.11 13.70 -4.38
C PRO A 103 3.89 14.24 -5.58
N LYS A 104 3.20 14.45 -6.70
CA LYS A 104 3.79 15.07 -7.90
C LYS A 104 4.34 16.43 -7.48
N ARG A 105 5.66 16.60 -7.56
CA ARG A 105 6.29 17.90 -7.27
C ARG A 105 5.68 18.91 -8.25
N ALA A 106 5.16 20.03 -7.75
CA ALA A 106 4.88 21.17 -8.60
C ALA A 106 6.17 21.50 -9.36
N LYS A 107 6.10 21.67 -10.69
CA LYS A 107 7.23 22.13 -11.50
C LYS A 107 7.67 23.47 -10.91
N GLN A 108 8.79 23.51 -10.20
CA GLN A 108 9.41 24.78 -9.85
C GLN A 108 9.84 25.43 -11.17
N SER A 109 9.13 26.48 -11.58
CA SER A 109 9.63 27.42 -12.58
C SER A 109 10.84 28.11 -11.96
N TRP A 110 12.03 27.72 -12.38
CA TRP A 110 13.24 28.48 -12.04
C TRP A 110 13.04 29.91 -12.54
N GLN A 111 12.98 30.87 -11.62
CA GLN A 111 13.06 32.28 -11.94
C GLN A 111 14.42 32.48 -12.61
N THR A 112 14.40 32.85 -13.89
CA THR A 112 15.61 33.30 -14.59
C THR A 112 15.96 34.64 -13.96
N VAL A 113 17.01 34.66 -13.13
CA VAL A 113 17.57 35.92 -12.66
C VAL A 113 18.24 36.56 -13.88
N ILE A 114 17.68 37.68 -14.32
CA ILE A 114 18.21 38.56 -15.38
C ILE A 114 19.41 39.31 -14.82
#